data_AF-A0A968TM25-F1
#
_entry.id   AF-A0A968TM25-F1
#
_cell.length_a   1.000
_cell.length_b   1.000
_cell.length_c   1.000
_cell.angle_alpha   90.00
_cell.angle_beta   90.00
_cell.angle_gamma   90.00
#
_symmetry.space_group_name_H-M   'P 1'
#
loop_
_entity.id
_entity.type
_entity.pdbx_description
1 polymer ?
#
loop_
_entity_poly.entity_id
_entity_poly.type
_entity_poly.pdbx_seq_one_letter_code
_entity_poly.pdbx_strand_id
1 'polypeptide(L)' 'MSIDRSRIYFVNLNPVQGREQAGQRPVLVVSIDQINRLPLVVTVAVTATRSPSNPKQSGSYDSSFDRTSQRRTAPI' A
#
# COMPACT_ATOMS: atom_id res chain seq x y z
N MET A 1 9.78 17.60 -1.86
CA MET A 1 8.55 17.16 -1.14
C MET A 1 8.99 16.19 -0.06
N SER A 2 8.57 16.35 1.20
CA SER A 2 8.99 15.46 2.29
C SER A 2 8.06 14.25 2.38
N ILE A 3 8.63 13.05 2.48
CA ILE A 3 7.88 11.81 2.71
C ILE A 3 8.08 11.42 4.17
N ASP A 4 6.99 11.52 4.94
CA ASP A 4 7.03 11.26 6.39
C ASP A 4 6.53 9.86 6.74
N ARG A 5 7.17 9.24 7.73
CA ARG A 5 6.72 7.97 8.31
C ARG A 5 5.28 8.08 8.83
N SER A 6 4.55 6.97 8.76
CA SER A 6 3.17 6.86 9.26
C SER A 6 2.14 7.71 8.51
N ARG A 7 2.51 8.31 7.37
CA ARG A 7 1.57 8.97 6.46
C ARG A 7 1.16 8.04 5.31
N ILE A 8 -0.05 8.28 4.81
CA ILE A 8 -0.61 7.58 3.65
C ILE A 8 -0.45 8.49 2.43
N TYR A 9 0.06 7.92 1.33
CA TYR A 9 0.20 8.58 0.04
C TYR A 9 -0.50 7.76 -1.03
N PHE A 10 -1.07 8.44 -2.03
CA PHE A 10 -1.56 7.77 -3.24
C PHE A 10 -0.44 7.73 -4.27
N VAL A 11 -0.03 6.53 -4.68
CA VAL A 11 1.07 6.30 -5.61
C VAL A 11 0.58 5.46 -6.80
N ASN A 12 1.04 5.81 -8.00
CA ASN A 12 0.85 4.98 -9.18
C ASN A 12 1.88 3.84 -9.16
N LEU A 13 1.43 2.59 -9.02
CA LEU A 13 2.32 1.42 -8.97
C LEU A 13 2.60 0.81 -10.35
N ASN A 14 2.10 1.38 -11.44
CA ASN A 14 2.39 0.88 -12.79
C ASN A 14 3.79 1.32 -13.29
N PRO A 15 4.46 0.48 -14.11
CA PRO A 15 4.05 -0.86 -14.53
C PRO A 15 4.26 -1.92 -13.43
N VAL A 16 3.50 -3.02 -13.53
CA VAL A 16 3.63 -4.20 -12.66
C VAL A 16 3.92 -5.45 -13.47
N GLN A 17 4.51 -6.46 -12.85
CA GLN A 17 4.71 -7.77 -13.47
C GLN A 17 4.06 -8.86 -12.61
N GLY A 18 3.18 -9.68 -13.21
CA GLY A 18 2.51 -10.76 -12.50
C GLY A 18 1.34 -10.32 -11.62
N ARG A 19 1.35 -10.71 -10.33
CA ARG A 19 0.24 -10.52 -9.37
C ARG A 19 0.48 -9.38 -8.37
N GLU A 20 1.32 -8.42 -8.72
CA GLU A 20 1.59 -7.24 -7.89
C GLU A 20 0.42 -6.25 -7.92
N GLN A 21 0.33 -5.40 -6.90
CA GLN A 21 -0.69 -4.34 -6.84
C GLN A 21 -0.42 -3.27 -7.89
N ALA A 22 -1.43 -2.93 -8.70
CA ALA A 22 -1.33 -2.06 -9.86
C ALA A 22 -2.19 -0.79 -9.74
N GLY A 23 -1.89 0.23 -10.56
CA GLY A 23 -2.63 1.49 -10.62
C GLY A 23 -2.41 2.40 -9.42
N GLN A 24 -3.30 3.39 -9.25
CA GLN A 24 -3.25 4.29 -8.11
C GLN A 24 -3.68 3.55 -6.84
N ARG A 25 -2.78 3.47 -5.84
CA ARG A 25 -3.04 2.78 -4.58
C ARG A 25 -2.65 3.66 -3.38
N PRO A 26 -3.45 3.63 -2.30
CA PRO A 26 -2.98 4.16 -1.03
C PRO A 26 -1.86 3.26 -0.48
N VAL A 27 -0.75 3.88 -0.10
CA VAL A 27 0.40 3.21 0.51
C VAL A 27 0.73 3.86 1.84
N LEU A 28 1.07 3.06 2.85
CA LEU A 28 1.55 3.52 4.15
C LEU A 28 3.08 3.54 4.15
N VAL A 29 3.69 4.66 4.53
CA VAL A 29 5.14 4.76 4.69
C VAL A 29 5.56 4.14 6.02
N VAL A 30 6.37 3.09 5.96
CA VAL A 30 6.87 2.38 7.14
C VAL A 30 8.35 2.67 7.42
N SER A 31 9.11 3.13 6.41
CA SER A 31 10.49 3.58 6.58
C SER A 31 10.59 4.86 7.41
N ILE A 32 11.70 4.97 8.14
CA ILE A 32 12.03 6.16 8.94
C ILE A 32 12.40 7.35 8.04
N ASP A 33 12.22 8.56 8.55
CA ASP A 33 12.43 9.79 7.78
C ASP A 33 13.87 9.95 7.26
N GLN A 34 14.86 9.37 7.96
CA GLN A 34 16.25 9.34 7.49
C GLN A 34 16.40 8.53 6.20
N ILE A 35 15.68 7.41 6.06
CA ILE A 35 15.66 6.59 4.84
C ILE A 35 14.84 7.30 3.75
N ASN A 36 13.71 7.92 4.12
CA ASN A 36 12.83 8.61 3.16
C ASN A 36 13.49 9.81 2.46
N ARG A 37 14.60 10.33 3.00
CA ARG A 37 15.41 11.40 2.38
C ARG A 37 16.40 10.87 1.35
N LEU A 38 16.59 9.55 1.29
CA LEU A 38 17.35 8.87 0.24
C LEU A 38 16.40 8.50 -0.92
N PRO A 39 16.92 8.02 -2.06
CA PRO A 39 16.10 7.52 -3.16
C PRO A 39 15.29 6.25 -2.86
N LEU A 40 15.08 5.88 -1.59
CA LEU A 40 14.39 4.67 -1.15
C LEU A 40 13.33 5.01 -0.10
N VAL A 41 12.10 4.58 -0.37
CA VAL A 41 11.00 4.62 0.60
C VAL A 41 10.42 3.22 0.68
N VAL A 42 10.25 2.70 1.89
CA VAL A 42 9.58 1.41 2.11
C VAL A 42 8.13 1.69 2.46
N THR A 43 7.23 1.12 1.66
CA THR A 43 5.79 1.30 1.84
C THR A 43 5.06 -0.03 1.90
N VAL A 44 3.84 -0.02 2.44
CA VAL A 44 2.90 -1.15 2.39
C VAL A 44 1.68 -0.69 1.62
N ALA A 45 1.33 -1.39 0.55
CA ALA A 45 0.12 -1.10 -0.21
C ALA A 45 -1.12 -1.54 0.59
N VAL A 46 -2.07 -0.63 0.77
CA VAL A 46 -3.32 -0.94 1.47
C VAL A 46 -4.34 -1.42 0.45
N THR A 47 -4.77 -2.68 0.57
CA THR A 47 -5.86 -3.24 -0.24
C THR A 47 -7.15 -3.19 0.56
N ALA A 48 -8.18 -2.53 0.03
CA ALA A 48 -9.54 -2.74 0.47
C ALA A 48 -10.10 -3.89 -0.37
N THR A 49 -9.86 -5.14 0.03
CA THR A 49 -10.58 -6.27 -0.52
C THR A 49 -12.02 -6.17 -0.03
N ARG A 50 -12.87 -5.48 -0.78
CA ARG A 50 -14.30 -5.82 -0.75
C ARG A 50 -14.38 -7.18 -1.42
N SER A 51 -14.26 -8.25 -0.62
CA SER A 51 -14.71 -9.56 -1.06
C SER A 51 -16.12 -9.35 -1.63
N PRO A 52 -16.44 -9.81 -2.84
CA PRO A 52 -17.82 -9.87 -3.28
C PRO A 52 -18.50 -10.91 -2.39
N SER A 53 -18.77 -10.53 -1.13
CA SER A 53 -19.65 -11.27 -0.27
C SER A 53 -20.98 -11.24 -0.98
N ASN A 54 -21.44 -12.39 -1.43
CA ASN A 54 -22.87 -12.69 -1.46
C ASN A 54 -23.48 -12.04 -0.21
N PRO A 55 -24.48 -11.14 -0.29
CA PRO A 55 -24.76 -10.15 0.74
C PRO A 55 -24.89 -10.83 2.11
N LYS A 56 -23.80 -10.81 2.89
CA LYS A 56 -23.80 -11.39 4.22
C LYS A 56 -24.39 -10.34 5.12
N GLN A 57 -25.54 -10.69 5.69
CA GLN A 57 -26.29 -9.92 6.66
C GLN A 57 -25.35 -9.27 7.67
N SER A 58 -25.48 -7.95 7.81
CA SER A 58 -25.21 -7.14 9.00
C SER A 58 -24.28 -7.78 10.04
N GLY A 59 -23.00 -7.39 10.07
CA GLY A 59 -22.29 -7.32 11.35
C GLY A 59 -20.81 -7.74 11.46
N SER A 60 -20.11 -8.23 10.43
CA SER A 60 -18.72 -8.68 10.60
C SER A 60 -17.71 -7.92 9.73
N TYR A 61 -17.02 -6.95 10.31
CA TYR A 61 -15.81 -6.34 9.73
C TYR A 61 -14.64 -7.31 9.89
N ASP A 62 -14.20 -7.94 8.80
CA ASP A 62 -13.02 -8.80 8.78
C ASP A 62 -11.82 -8.05 8.19
N SER A 63 -10.89 -7.62 9.04
CA SER A 63 -9.67 -6.92 8.66
C SER A 63 -8.59 -7.92 8.23
N SER A 64 -8.70 -8.43 7.00
CA SER A 64 -7.69 -9.32 6.40
C SER A 64 -6.52 -8.50 5.83
N PHE A 65 -5.42 -8.40 6.58
CA PHE A 65 -4.14 -7.83 6.15
C PHE A 65 -3.47 -8.79 5.15
N ASP A 66 -3.55 -8.48 3.85
CA ASP A 66 -2.94 -9.27 2.79
C ASP A 66 -1.41 -9.32 2.99
N ARG A 67 -0.84 -10.53 3.06
CA ARG A 67 0.57 -10.79 3.41
C ARG A 67 1.57 -10.41 2.30
N THR A 68 1.16 -9.68 1.27
CA THR A 68 2.03 -9.23 0.18
C THR A 68 2.72 -7.91 0.54
N SER A 69 3.72 -7.99 1.42
CA SER A 69 4.64 -6.88 1.68
C SER A 69 5.46 -6.58 0.41
N GLN A 70 4.99 -5.62 -0.38
CA GLN A 70 5.67 -5.13 -1.59
C GLN A 70 6.79 -4.17 -1.17
N ARG A 71 8.03 -4.64 -1.10
CA ARG A 71 9.21 -3.76 -1.06
C ARG A 71 9.38 -3.10 -2.43
N ARG A 72 8.92 -1.85 -2.58
CA ARG A 72 9.19 -1.05 -3.78
C ARG A 72 9.87 0.25 -3.42
N THR A 73 10.95 0.56 -4.14
CA THR A 73 11.62 1.86 -4.20
C THR A 73 10.85 2.72 -5.20
N ALA A 74 10.27 3.84 -4.77
CA ALA A 74 9.64 4.80 -5.71
C ALA A 74 10.69 5.84 -6.16
N PRO A 75 10.89 6.07 -7.47
CA PRO A 75 11.68 7.21 -7.94
C PRO A 75 10.87 8.52 -7.80
N ILE A 76 11.60 9.63 -7.67
CA ILE A 76 11.07 11.00 -7.51
C ILE A 76 10.37 11.46 -8.79
#